data_AF-A0A9Q9Y360-F1
#
_entry.id   AF-A0A9Q9Y360-F1
#
_cell.length_a   1.000
_cell.length_b   1.000
_cell.length_c   1.000
_cell.angle_alpha   90.00
_cell.angle_beta   90.00
_cell.angle_gamma   90.00
#
_symmetry.space_group_name_H-M   'P 1'
#
loop_
_entity.id
_entity.type
_entity.pdbx_description
1 polymer ?
#
loop_
_entity_poly.entity_id
_entity_poly.type
_entity_poly.pdbx_seq_one_letter_code
_entity_poly.pdbx_strand_id
1 'polypeptide(L)'
;MTQHHWSERSADPSRSCHDCRETAPDVEGLLYEVQRAKEINRMFGPKGSSDAYDVIFDLHNTTSNMGSTLILESSTDLFNLQMVHYIKKAMAPHTCSVLLNEHPQLKYSTTRSVAKHPVGLEVGPQPQGVLRSNVFESMRTILKHALDFIELFNSGVEFPPCTVDVFRVQERMDYPRDTNGNITAMVHPHLQDCDWEPLNRGDPVFLTFDGRTILYEGANTVYPTFINEAAYYEKQQAFTTTCREILAANAIRKAFK
;
A
#
# COMPACT_ATOMS: atom_id res chain seq x y z
N MET A 1 23.54 22.87 -16.69
CA MET A 1 23.21 21.78 -15.74
C MET A 1 22.49 22.39 -14.57
N THR A 2 21.16 22.45 -14.63
CA THR A 2 20.31 23.00 -13.57
C THR A 2 19.85 21.86 -12.69
N GLN A 3 20.43 21.77 -11.49
CA GLN A 3 19.84 21.04 -10.37
C GLN A 3 18.55 21.78 -9.98
N HIS A 4 17.40 21.27 -10.40
CA HIS A 4 16.12 21.72 -9.85
C HIS A 4 15.98 21.16 -8.44
N HIS A 5 15.89 22.07 -7.47
CA HIS A 5 15.60 21.79 -6.07
C HIS A 5 14.28 21.03 -5.93
N TRP A 6 14.34 19.81 -5.41
CA TRP A 6 13.20 18.95 -5.09
C TRP A 6 12.59 19.24 -3.70
N SER A 7 12.79 20.43 -3.13
CA SER A 7 12.50 20.69 -1.70
C SER A 7 11.17 21.39 -1.39
N GLU A 8 10.32 21.66 -2.38
CA GLU A 8 9.01 22.27 -2.14
C GLU A 8 7.93 21.48 -2.89
N ARG A 9 7.47 20.39 -2.28
CA ARG A 9 6.23 19.69 -2.68
C ARG A 9 5.17 19.96 -1.62
N SER A 10 3.97 20.32 -2.06
CA SER A 10 2.93 20.91 -1.22
C SER A 10 1.74 19.98 -0.95
N ALA A 11 1.74 18.76 -1.53
CA ALA A 11 0.84 17.67 -1.18
C ALA A 11 1.46 16.27 -1.43
N ASP A 12 0.81 15.23 -0.89
CA ASP A 12 1.16 13.82 -1.10
C ASP A 12 0.61 13.33 -2.47
N PRO A 13 1.47 13.03 -3.47
CA PRO A 13 1.04 12.64 -4.82
C PRO A 13 0.21 11.36 -4.84
N SER A 14 0.39 10.47 -3.86
CA SER A 14 -0.38 9.23 -3.71
C SER A 14 -1.81 9.46 -3.21
N ARG A 15 -2.19 10.71 -2.95
CA ARG A 15 -3.54 11.10 -2.51
C ARG A 15 -4.21 12.12 -3.42
N SER A 16 -3.48 12.68 -4.38
CA SER A 16 -3.94 13.78 -5.23
C SER A 16 -4.86 13.33 -6.38
N CYS A 17 -5.01 12.03 -6.65
CA CYS A 17 -5.86 11.56 -7.74
C CYS A 17 -7.38 11.63 -7.47
N HIS A 18 -7.80 12.10 -6.27
CA HIS A 18 -9.23 12.32 -5.97
C HIS A 18 -9.81 13.42 -6.85
N ASP A 19 -8.97 14.39 -7.22
CA ASP A 19 -9.32 15.59 -7.95
C ASP A 19 -9.00 15.49 -9.46
N CYS A 20 -8.72 14.27 -9.95
CA CYS A 20 -8.57 13.98 -11.38
C CYS A 20 -9.88 14.09 -12.18
N ARG A 21 -10.99 14.50 -11.55
CA ARG A 21 -12.23 14.81 -12.27
C ARG A 21 -11.95 16.00 -13.17
N GLU A 22 -12.12 15.81 -14.48
CA GLU A 22 -11.79 16.75 -15.55
C GLU A 22 -12.49 18.13 -15.47
N THR A 23 -13.27 18.40 -14.42
CA THR A 23 -14.15 19.56 -14.31
C THR A 23 -13.60 20.73 -13.49
N ALA A 24 -12.47 20.59 -12.80
CA ALA A 24 -11.88 21.72 -12.07
C ALA A 24 -11.06 22.58 -13.05
N PRO A 25 -11.43 23.87 -13.27
CA PRO A 25 -10.69 24.76 -14.16
C PRO A 25 -9.23 24.83 -13.72
N ASP A 26 -8.31 25.07 -14.65
CA ASP A 26 -6.93 25.39 -14.31
C ASP A 26 -6.90 26.77 -13.64
N VAL A 27 -7.06 26.74 -12.32
CA VAL A 27 -6.90 27.91 -11.47
C VAL A 27 -5.41 28.10 -11.25
N GLU A 28 -4.92 29.31 -11.53
CA GLU A 28 -3.59 29.76 -11.17
C GLU A 28 -3.39 29.54 -9.65
N GLY A 29 -2.44 28.69 -9.26
CA GLY A 29 -2.21 28.31 -7.85
C GLY A 29 -2.60 26.90 -7.42
N LEU A 30 -2.98 26.00 -8.34
CA LEU A 30 -3.13 24.57 -8.03
C LEU A 30 -1.81 23.95 -7.55
N LEU A 31 -1.87 23.14 -6.49
CA LEU A 31 -0.72 22.38 -5.96
C LEU A 31 -0.07 21.55 -7.08
N TYR A 32 1.26 21.47 -7.08
CA TYR A 32 2.02 20.78 -8.13
C TYR A 32 1.53 19.33 -8.30
N GLU A 33 1.31 18.60 -7.21
CA GLU A 33 0.83 17.22 -7.27
C GLU A 33 -0.58 17.08 -7.85
N VAL A 34 -1.44 18.08 -7.70
CA VAL A 34 -2.78 18.08 -8.32
C VAL A 34 -2.65 18.21 -9.83
N GLN A 35 -1.80 19.12 -10.31
CA GLN A 35 -1.52 19.26 -11.74
C GLN A 35 -0.93 17.97 -12.32
N ARG A 36 0.04 17.38 -11.62
CA ARG A 36 0.66 16.12 -12.04
C ARG A 36 -0.35 14.96 -12.04
N ALA A 37 -1.27 14.91 -11.08
CA ALA A 37 -2.34 13.92 -11.05
C ALA A 37 -3.27 14.06 -12.27
N LYS A 38 -3.63 15.29 -12.68
CA LYS A 38 -4.39 15.53 -13.93
C LYS A 38 -3.63 15.00 -15.16
N GLU A 39 -2.32 15.23 -15.25
CA GLU A 39 -1.49 14.73 -16.35
C GLU A 39 -1.44 13.19 -16.37
N ILE A 40 -1.24 12.55 -15.22
CA ILE A 40 -1.24 11.09 -15.09
C ILE A 40 -2.59 10.52 -15.53
N ASN A 41 -3.70 11.12 -15.09
CA ASN A 41 -5.03 10.68 -15.51
C ASN A 41 -5.28 10.85 -17.01
N ARG A 42 -4.70 11.90 -17.63
CA ARG A 42 -4.78 12.11 -19.08
C ARG A 42 -3.94 11.09 -19.86
N MET A 43 -2.77 10.72 -19.34
CA MET A 43 -1.85 9.79 -20.02
C MET A 43 -2.23 8.32 -19.85
N PHE A 44 -2.67 7.92 -18.65
CA PHE A 44 -2.90 6.53 -18.28
C PHE A 44 -4.37 6.19 -18.00
N GLY A 45 -5.24 7.20 -17.94
CA GLY A 45 -6.66 7.04 -17.73
C GLY A 45 -7.45 7.29 -19.02
N PRO A 46 -8.61 7.97 -18.96
CA PRO A 46 -9.23 8.56 -17.77
C PRO A 46 -9.69 7.50 -16.75
N LYS A 47 -9.50 7.76 -15.45
CA LYS A 47 -9.93 6.88 -14.36
C LYS A 47 -11.40 6.49 -14.49
N GLY A 48 -11.67 5.18 -14.48
CA GLY A 48 -13.02 4.62 -14.64
C GLY A 48 -13.53 4.52 -16.08
N SER A 49 -12.74 4.94 -17.08
CA SER A 49 -13.04 4.76 -18.50
C SER A 49 -12.61 3.38 -19.01
N SER A 50 -13.22 2.94 -20.12
CA SER A 50 -12.73 1.80 -20.92
C SER A 50 -11.34 2.04 -21.51
N ASP A 51 -10.96 3.30 -21.70
CA ASP A 51 -9.69 3.71 -22.32
C ASP A 51 -8.54 3.77 -21.31
N ALA A 52 -8.83 3.63 -20.01
CA ALA A 52 -7.80 3.54 -18.98
C ALA A 52 -6.87 2.35 -19.22
N TYR A 53 -5.61 2.50 -18.81
CA TYR A 53 -4.65 1.42 -18.79
C TYR A 53 -5.19 0.22 -18.00
N ASP A 54 -4.90 -0.97 -18.50
CA ASP A 54 -5.42 -2.20 -17.89
C ASP A 54 -4.78 -2.45 -16.53
N VAL A 55 -3.46 -2.32 -16.41
CA VAL A 55 -2.70 -2.56 -15.17
C VAL A 55 -1.72 -1.41 -14.92
N ILE A 56 -1.66 -0.93 -13.67
CA ILE A 56 -0.57 -0.07 -13.18
C ILE A 56 0.05 -0.72 -11.95
N PHE A 57 1.36 -0.97 -12.03
CA PHE A 57 2.20 -1.28 -10.87
C PHE A 57 2.82 0.02 -10.34
N ASP A 58 2.48 0.36 -9.11
CA ASP A 58 2.96 1.57 -8.44
C ASP A 58 3.89 1.17 -7.30
N LEU A 59 5.16 1.57 -7.40
CA LEU A 59 6.26 1.06 -6.59
C LEU A 59 6.54 1.99 -5.40
N HIS A 60 6.49 1.44 -4.19
CA HIS A 60 6.68 2.14 -2.93
C HIS A 60 7.75 1.46 -2.08
N ASN A 61 8.33 2.26 -1.18
CA ASN A 61 9.16 1.77 -0.10
C ASN A 61 8.64 2.33 1.22
N THR A 62 8.77 1.54 2.28
CA THR A 62 8.42 1.91 3.64
C THR A 62 9.62 1.75 4.56
N THR A 63 9.72 2.59 5.59
CA THR A 63 10.68 2.42 6.68
C THR A 63 10.27 1.30 7.63
N SER A 64 9.01 0.86 7.59
CA SER A 64 8.44 -0.22 8.42
C SER A 64 8.95 -1.59 7.98
N ASN A 65 8.96 -2.58 8.89
CA ASN A 65 9.49 -3.92 8.61
C ASN A 65 8.48 -4.82 7.89
N MET A 66 7.84 -4.29 6.85
CA MET A 66 6.75 -4.99 6.15
C MET A 66 7.23 -6.11 5.22
N GLY A 67 8.51 -6.14 4.85
CA GLY A 67 9.01 -7.06 3.84
C GLY A 67 8.36 -6.82 2.47
N SER A 68 8.30 -7.87 1.66
CA SER A 68 7.62 -7.86 0.36
C SER A 68 6.10 -7.81 0.53
N THR A 69 5.46 -6.77 0.02
CA THR A 69 4.02 -6.55 0.19
C THR A 69 3.35 -6.17 -1.12
N LEU A 70 2.21 -6.80 -1.39
CA LEU A 70 1.30 -6.44 -2.48
C LEU A 70 0.07 -5.75 -1.89
N ILE A 71 -0.27 -4.57 -2.38
CA ILE A 71 -1.40 -3.77 -1.91
C ILE A 71 -2.52 -3.83 -2.94
N LEU A 72 -3.66 -4.37 -2.52
CA LEU A 72 -4.90 -4.46 -3.30
C LEU A 72 -5.89 -3.39 -2.83
N GLU A 73 -6.65 -2.85 -3.78
CA GLU A 73 -7.71 -1.86 -3.53
C GLU A 73 -9.12 -2.42 -3.72
N SER A 74 -9.22 -3.71 -4.09
CA SER A 74 -10.47 -4.43 -4.33
C SER A 74 -10.32 -5.91 -3.97
N SER A 75 -11.24 -6.46 -3.19
CA SER A 75 -11.40 -7.89 -2.89
C SER A 75 -12.17 -8.63 -3.96
N THR A 76 -12.71 -7.91 -4.94
CA THR A 76 -13.53 -8.47 -6.04
C THR A 76 -12.79 -8.50 -7.37
N ASP A 77 -11.58 -7.95 -7.42
CA ASP A 77 -10.75 -7.97 -8.61
C ASP A 77 -10.08 -9.34 -8.77
N LEU A 78 -10.76 -10.24 -9.49
CA LEU A 78 -10.32 -11.61 -9.72
C LEU A 78 -8.97 -11.68 -10.46
N PHE A 79 -8.68 -10.72 -11.35
CA PHE A 79 -7.42 -10.69 -12.08
C PHE A 79 -6.26 -10.44 -11.12
N ASN A 80 -6.40 -9.43 -10.27
CA ASN A 80 -5.39 -9.09 -9.26
C ASN A 80 -5.24 -10.20 -8.21
N LEU A 81 -6.33 -10.82 -7.74
CA LEU A 81 -6.23 -11.93 -6.79
C LEU A 81 -5.46 -13.13 -7.37
N GLN A 82 -5.71 -13.48 -8.64
CA GLN A 82 -4.99 -14.55 -9.32
C GLN A 82 -3.51 -14.20 -9.55
N MET A 83 -3.22 -12.95 -9.91
CA MET A 83 -1.85 -12.45 -10.05
C MET A 83 -1.09 -12.53 -8.73
N VAL A 84 -1.69 -12.05 -7.63
CA VAL A 84 -1.09 -12.09 -6.29
C VAL A 84 -0.85 -13.53 -5.85
N HIS A 85 -1.78 -14.45 -6.09
CA HIS A 85 -1.60 -15.88 -5.83
C HIS A 85 -0.40 -16.45 -6.59
N TYR A 86 -0.29 -16.14 -7.89
CA TYR A 86 0.83 -16.55 -8.72
C TYR A 86 2.17 -16.02 -8.19
N ILE A 87 2.24 -14.73 -7.87
CA ILE A 87 3.45 -14.09 -7.33
C ILE A 87 3.85 -14.74 -6.00
N LYS A 88 2.90 -14.93 -5.07
CA LYS A 88 3.18 -15.58 -3.76
C LYS A 88 3.74 -16.98 -3.94
N LYS A 89 3.18 -17.77 -4.86
CA LYS A 89 3.69 -19.11 -5.18
C LYS A 89 5.11 -19.06 -5.78
N ALA A 90 5.35 -18.13 -6.70
CA ALA A 90 6.65 -17.98 -7.34
C ALA A 90 7.73 -17.48 -6.36
N MET A 91 7.34 -16.74 -5.33
CA MET A 91 8.25 -16.18 -4.33
C MET A 91 8.61 -17.14 -3.19
N ALA A 92 7.85 -18.23 -3.01
CA ALA A 92 8.11 -19.20 -1.97
C ALA A 92 9.53 -19.79 -2.06
N PRO A 93 10.25 -19.96 -0.93
CA PRO A 93 9.76 -19.87 0.46
C PRO A 93 9.76 -18.46 1.06
N HIS A 94 10.15 -17.41 0.32
CA HIS A 94 10.11 -16.04 0.85
C HIS A 94 8.66 -15.58 1.03
N THR A 95 8.40 -14.84 2.11
CA THR A 95 7.09 -14.30 2.40
C THR A 95 6.76 -13.11 1.49
N CYS A 96 5.54 -13.07 1.00
CA CYS A 96 4.96 -11.91 0.32
C CYS A 96 3.57 -11.66 0.90
N SER A 97 3.45 -10.63 1.73
CA SER A 97 2.21 -10.27 2.41
C SER A 97 1.26 -9.55 1.43
N VAL A 98 -0.04 -9.61 1.72
CA VAL A 98 -1.06 -8.97 0.90
C VAL A 98 -1.88 -8.06 1.78
N LEU A 99 -1.77 -6.76 1.56
CA LEU A 99 -2.58 -5.76 2.25
C LEU A 99 -3.79 -5.43 1.40
N LEU A 100 -4.98 -5.47 1.99
CA LEU A 100 -6.21 -5.08 1.32
C LEU A 100 -6.74 -3.76 1.90
N ASN A 101 -6.64 -2.70 1.10
CA ASN A 101 -7.14 -1.37 1.45
C ASN A 101 -8.43 -1.03 0.70
N GLU A 102 -9.54 -1.56 1.21
CA GLU A 102 -10.91 -1.27 0.73
C GLU A 102 -11.71 -0.36 1.67
N HIS A 103 -11.13 0.05 2.79
CA HIS A 103 -11.88 0.77 3.81
C HIS A 103 -12.40 2.10 3.25
N PRO A 104 -13.71 2.40 3.28
CA PRO A 104 -14.29 3.54 2.57
C PRO A 104 -13.67 4.90 2.91
N GLN A 105 -13.22 5.05 4.16
CA GLN A 105 -12.61 6.30 4.67
C GLN A 105 -11.08 6.27 4.65
N LEU A 106 -10.46 5.10 4.49
CA LEU A 106 -8.99 4.97 4.50
C LEU A 106 -8.41 4.64 3.12
N LYS A 107 -9.28 4.31 2.16
CA LYS A 107 -8.97 4.20 0.74
C LYS A 107 -8.69 5.58 0.19
N TYR A 108 -7.48 5.77 -0.31
CA TYR A 108 -7.06 7.00 -0.98
C TYR A 108 -7.37 6.93 -2.47
N SER A 109 -7.45 8.08 -3.13
CA SER A 109 -7.23 8.12 -4.57
C SER A 109 -5.76 8.11 -4.87
N THR A 110 -5.26 6.88 -5.00
CA THR A 110 -3.88 6.56 -5.34
C THR A 110 -3.61 6.83 -6.81
N THR A 111 -2.34 7.03 -7.15
CA THR A 111 -1.90 7.20 -8.54
C THR A 111 -2.27 5.99 -9.40
N ARG A 112 -2.08 4.77 -8.88
CA ARG A 112 -2.47 3.53 -9.56
C ARG A 112 -3.96 3.38 -9.82
N SER A 113 -4.83 3.98 -8.99
CA SER A 113 -6.30 3.84 -9.12
C SER A 113 -6.89 4.39 -10.43
N VAL A 114 -6.06 5.00 -11.28
CA VAL A 114 -6.39 5.35 -12.66
C VAL A 114 -6.61 4.10 -13.53
N ALA A 115 -5.85 3.02 -13.28
CA ALA A 115 -5.96 1.76 -14.04
C ALA A 115 -7.17 0.92 -13.63
N LYS A 116 -7.55 -0.02 -14.51
CA LYS A 116 -8.61 -1.00 -14.26
C LYS A 116 -8.22 -2.00 -13.16
N HIS A 117 -6.96 -2.43 -13.17
CA HIS A 117 -6.37 -3.36 -12.20
C HIS A 117 -5.15 -2.72 -11.51
N PRO A 118 -5.38 -1.85 -10.50
CA PRO A 118 -4.30 -1.18 -9.77
C PRO A 118 -3.60 -2.13 -8.79
N VAL A 119 -2.27 -2.12 -8.75
CA VAL A 119 -1.50 -2.89 -7.76
C VAL A 119 -0.38 -2.04 -7.17
N GLY A 120 -0.35 -1.92 -5.84
CA GLY A 120 0.78 -1.34 -5.14
C GLY A 120 1.83 -2.40 -4.82
N LEU A 121 3.09 -2.14 -5.12
CA LEU A 121 4.22 -2.95 -4.66
C LEU A 121 4.93 -2.16 -3.58
N GLU A 122 4.97 -2.71 -2.37
CA GLU A 122 5.57 -2.08 -1.20
C GLU A 122 6.68 -2.98 -0.68
N VAL A 123 7.88 -2.44 -0.50
CA VAL A 123 9.03 -3.21 0.01
C VAL A 123 9.78 -2.40 1.05
N GLY A 124 9.82 -2.93 2.27
CA GLY A 124 10.57 -2.38 3.40
C GLY A 124 11.24 -3.47 4.24
N PRO A 125 12.04 -3.10 5.25
CA PRO A 125 12.33 -1.73 5.65
C PRO A 125 13.45 -1.09 4.81
N GLN A 126 13.24 0.13 4.37
CA GLN A 126 14.25 0.97 3.71
C GLN A 126 14.14 2.42 4.17
N PRO A 127 15.20 3.03 4.72
CA PRO A 127 15.20 4.46 5.00
C PRO A 127 14.95 5.28 3.72
N GLN A 128 14.17 6.34 3.84
CA GLN A 128 13.92 7.25 2.73
C GLN A 128 15.24 7.87 2.22
N GLY A 129 15.40 7.97 0.91
CA GLY A 129 16.64 8.47 0.29
C GLY A 129 17.82 7.49 0.31
N VAL A 130 17.63 6.24 0.75
CA VAL A 130 18.66 5.19 0.75
C VAL A 130 18.29 4.09 -0.24
N LEU A 131 19.28 3.57 -0.97
CA LEU A 131 19.12 2.43 -1.87
C LEU A 131 19.77 1.18 -1.28
N ARG A 132 18.98 0.13 -1.02
CA ARG A 132 19.46 -1.16 -0.54
C ARG A 132 19.33 -2.23 -1.62
N SER A 133 20.39 -2.99 -1.86
CA SER A 133 20.41 -4.04 -2.90
C SER A 133 19.36 -5.12 -2.66
N ASN A 134 19.15 -5.56 -1.42
CA ASN A 134 18.17 -6.59 -1.10
C ASN A 134 16.72 -6.13 -1.36
N VAL A 135 16.40 -4.87 -1.06
CA VAL A 135 15.08 -4.27 -1.31
C VAL A 135 14.85 -4.12 -2.82
N PHE A 136 15.85 -3.63 -3.56
CA PHE A 136 15.80 -3.52 -5.01
C PHE A 136 15.55 -4.87 -5.69
N GLU A 137 16.33 -5.91 -5.35
CA GLU A 137 16.15 -7.24 -5.95
C GLU A 137 14.81 -7.87 -5.58
N SER A 138 14.31 -7.65 -4.37
CA SER A 138 12.97 -8.11 -3.99
C SER A 138 11.89 -7.48 -4.86
N MET A 139 11.89 -6.15 -4.97
CA MET A 139 10.94 -5.41 -5.80
C MET A 139 11.01 -5.83 -7.28
N ARG A 140 12.23 -5.98 -7.81
CA ARG A 140 12.46 -6.46 -9.18
C ARG A 140 11.91 -7.86 -9.40
N THR A 141 12.06 -8.76 -8.44
CA THR A 141 11.59 -10.15 -8.56
C THR A 141 10.07 -10.22 -8.50
N ILE A 142 9.43 -9.46 -7.61
CA ILE A 142 7.96 -9.32 -7.56
C ILE A 142 7.43 -8.83 -8.91
N LEU A 143 8.02 -7.75 -9.45
CA LEU A 143 7.58 -7.17 -10.72
C LEU A 143 7.80 -8.13 -11.89
N LYS A 144 8.92 -8.86 -11.92
CA LYS A 144 9.16 -9.90 -12.92
C LYS A 144 8.02 -10.94 -12.92
N HIS A 145 7.66 -11.48 -11.76
CA HIS A 145 6.59 -12.48 -11.68
C HIS A 145 5.21 -11.92 -12.01
N ALA A 146 4.95 -10.65 -11.70
CA ALA A 146 3.72 -9.97 -12.09
C ALA A 146 3.61 -9.86 -13.63
N LEU A 147 4.71 -9.50 -14.30
CA LEU A 147 4.77 -9.44 -15.76
C LEU A 147 4.69 -10.83 -16.41
N ASP A 148 5.37 -11.84 -15.82
CA ASP A 148 5.26 -13.24 -16.24
C ASP A 148 3.79 -13.72 -16.18
N PHE A 149 3.06 -13.38 -15.11
CA PHE A 149 1.63 -13.70 -14.98
C PHE A 149 0.79 -13.06 -16.10
N ILE A 150 1.01 -11.78 -16.39
CA ILE A 150 0.28 -11.07 -17.44
C ILE A 150 0.54 -11.73 -18.80
N GLU A 151 1.78 -12.10 -19.10
CA GLU A 151 2.12 -12.79 -20.35
C GLU A 151 1.46 -14.16 -20.44
N LEU A 152 1.50 -14.95 -19.37
CA LEU A 152 0.83 -16.25 -19.30
C LEU A 152 -0.68 -16.10 -19.53
N PHE A 153 -1.33 -15.16 -18.85
CA PHE A 153 -2.74 -14.85 -19.07
C PHE A 153 -3.00 -14.46 -20.53
N ASN A 154 -2.16 -13.60 -21.11
CA ASN A 154 -2.30 -13.14 -22.50
C ASN A 154 -2.13 -14.25 -23.54
N SER A 155 -1.28 -15.24 -23.24
CA SER A 155 -1.05 -16.44 -24.05
C SER A 155 -2.20 -17.47 -23.97
N GLY A 156 -3.20 -17.23 -23.13
CA GLY A 156 -4.39 -18.09 -22.99
C GLY A 156 -4.29 -19.14 -21.89
N VAL A 157 -3.30 -19.03 -20.99
CA VAL A 157 -3.24 -19.90 -19.80
C VAL A 157 -4.48 -19.69 -18.94
N GLU A 158 -5.13 -20.79 -18.58
CA GLU A 158 -6.23 -20.79 -17.62
C GLU A 158 -5.68 -20.89 -16.20
N PHE A 159 -6.09 -19.97 -15.33
CA PHE A 159 -5.76 -20.00 -13.92
C PHE A 159 -6.94 -20.59 -13.15
N PRO A 160 -6.76 -21.74 -12.46
CA PRO A 160 -7.84 -22.39 -11.72
C PRO A 160 -8.25 -21.58 -10.49
N PRO A 161 -9.38 -21.90 -9.84
CA PRO A 161 -9.77 -21.22 -8.60
C PRO A 161 -8.69 -21.33 -7.54
N CYS A 162 -8.50 -20.27 -6.76
CA CYS A 162 -7.50 -20.21 -5.71
C CYS A 162 -8.00 -19.45 -4.48
N THR A 163 -7.19 -19.47 -3.43
CA THR A 163 -7.41 -18.66 -2.23
C THR A 163 -6.19 -17.78 -1.96
N VAL A 164 -6.43 -16.59 -1.40
CA VAL A 164 -5.39 -15.63 -1.04
C VAL A 164 -5.60 -15.21 0.41
N ASP A 165 -4.61 -15.48 1.26
CA ASP A 165 -4.52 -14.87 2.59
C ASP A 165 -4.21 -13.37 2.45
N VAL A 166 -5.07 -12.52 3.00
CA VAL A 166 -4.93 -11.06 3.00
C VAL A 166 -5.09 -10.48 4.39
N PHE A 167 -4.55 -9.29 4.58
CA PHE A 167 -4.69 -8.45 5.76
C PHE A 167 -5.53 -7.23 5.40
N ARG A 168 -6.80 -7.24 5.78
CA ARG A 168 -7.75 -6.16 5.51
C ARG A 168 -7.59 -5.02 6.50
N VAL A 169 -7.34 -3.82 5.99
CA VAL A 169 -7.23 -2.59 6.79
C VAL A 169 -8.49 -2.35 7.62
N GLN A 170 -8.31 -2.06 8.92
CA GLN A 170 -9.38 -1.76 9.87
C GLN A 170 -9.32 -0.28 10.28
N GLU A 171 -8.30 0.11 11.04
CA GLU A 171 -8.18 1.46 11.64
C GLU A 171 -6.72 1.93 11.63
N ARG A 172 -6.53 3.25 11.69
CA ARG A 172 -5.24 3.87 11.92
C ARG A 172 -5.09 4.17 13.40
N MET A 173 -3.94 3.82 13.96
CA MET A 173 -3.59 4.13 15.34
C MET A 173 -2.59 5.28 15.32
N ASP A 174 -2.95 6.43 15.90
CA ASP A 174 -2.00 7.55 16.07
C ASP A 174 -1.06 7.30 17.25
N TYR A 175 0.04 8.05 17.28
CA TYR A 175 0.85 8.22 18.47
C TYR A 175 0.07 8.90 19.59
N PRO A 176 0.33 8.55 20.86
CA PRO A 176 -0.11 9.35 22.00
C PRO A 176 0.47 10.77 21.89
N ARG A 177 -0.40 11.79 21.99
CA ARG A 177 -0.02 13.20 21.86
C ARG A 177 -0.45 14.03 23.07
N ASP A 178 0.29 15.10 23.33
CA ASP A 178 -0.08 16.12 24.31
C ASP A 178 -1.15 17.08 23.75
N THR A 179 -1.57 18.04 24.56
CA THR A 179 -2.56 19.07 24.17
C THR A 179 -2.08 20.00 23.05
N ASN A 180 -0.77 20.05 22.78
CA ASN A 180 -0.18 20.83 21.70
C ASN A 180 0.00 20.01 20.42
N GLY A 181 -0.37 18.72 20.42
CA GLY A 181 -0.23 17.81 19.28
C GLY A 181 1.16 17.17 19.16
N ASN A 182 2.06 17.38 20.13
CA ASN A 182 3.38 16.75 20.12
C ASN A 182 3.27 15.28 20.51
N ILE A 183 4.06 14.42 19.88
CA ILE A 183 4.18 13.01 20.26
C ILE A 183 4.77 12.90 21.67
N THR A 184 4.19 12.05 22.51
CA THR A 184 4.59 11.83 23.91
C THR A 184 5.07 10.41 24.20
N ALA A 185 4.96 9.52 23.20
CA ALA A 185 5.38 8.14 23.30
C ALA A 185 5.89 7.63 21.95
N MET A 186 6.87 6.74 21.98
CA MET A 186 7.36 6.01 20.81
C MET A 186 6.66 4.66 20.69
N VAL A 187 6.73 4.02 19.51
CA VAL A 187 6.35 2.61 19.37
C VAL A 187 7.14 1.77 20.37
N HIS A 188 6.46 0.90 21.09
CA HIS A 188 7.09 0.07 22.12
C HIS A 188 8.11 -0.90 21.48
N PRO A 189 9.27 -1.18 22.10
CA PRO A 189 10.28 -2.07 21.53
C PRO A 189 9.80 -3.49 21.20
N HIS A 190 8.75 -3.98 21.87
CA HIS A 190 8.14 -5.29 21.58
C HIS A 190 7.19 -5.28 20.37
N LEU A 191 6.76 -4.09 19.91
CA LEU A 191 5.93 -3.92 18.72
C LEU A 191 6.77 -3.45 17.52
N GLN A 192 7.86 -2.74 17.77
CA GLN A 192 8.78 -2.28 16.73
C GLN A 192 9.23 -3.45 15.85
N ASP A 193 9.13 -3.26 14.54
CA ASP A 193 9.51 -4.23 13.51
C ASP A 193 8.68 -5.54 13.50
N CYS A 194 7.59 -5.62 14.27
CA CYS A 194 6.68 -6.77 14.31
C CYS A 194 5.46 -6.62 13.38
N ASP A 195 5.65 -6.01 12.20
CA ASP A 195 4.60 -5.97 11.18
C ASP A 195 4.09 -7.40 10.87
N TRP A 196 2.78 -7.54 10.65
CA TRP A 196 2.08 -8.81 10.39
C TRP A 196 1.95 -9.79 11.56
N GLU A 197 2.61 -9.54 12.69
CA GLU A 197 2.51 -10.39 13.88
C GLU A 197 1.22 -10.11 14.66
N PRO A 198 0.64 -11.08 15.38
CA PRO A 198 -0.59 -10.86 16.14
C PRO A 198 -0.36 -9.89 17.31
N LEU A 199 -1.22 -8.87 17.41
CA LEU A 199 -1.30 -7.93 18.52
C LEU A 199 -2.61 -8.18 19.29
N ASN A 200 -2.51 -8.54 20.56
CA ASN A 200 -3.63 -8.90 21.42
C ASN A 200 -3.88 -7.84 22.49
N ARG A 201 -5.08 -7.85 23.06
CA ARG A 201 -5.42 -6.98 24.18
C ARG A 201 -4.44 -7.18 25.33
N GLY A 202 -3.89 -6.09 25.84
CA GLY A 202 -2.90 -6.09 26.91
C GLY A 202 -1.45 -6.18 26.43
N ASP A 203 -1.19 -6.39 25.14
CA ASP A 203 0.17 -6.33 24.59
C ASP A 203 0.68 -4.88 24.56
N PRO A 204 1.98 -4.64 24.77
CA PRO A 204 2.54 -3.30 24.83
C PRO A 204 2.68 -2.66 23.44
N VAL A 205 2.13 -1.44 23.28
CA VAL A 205 2.05 -0.74 21.98
C VAL A 205 2.91 0.52 21.94
N PHE A 206 2.87 1.32 23.00
CA PHE A 206 3.69 2.53 23.09
C PHE A 206 4.49 2.58 24.39
N LEU A 207 5.63 3.27 24.34
CA LEU A 207 6.47 3.60 25.49
C LEU A 207 6.57 5.12 25.60
N THR A 208 6.01 5.69 26.67
CA THR A 208 6.11 7.13 26.92
C THR A 208 7.55 7.52 27.29
N PHE A 209 7.90 8.79 27.11
CA PHE A 209 9.27 9.26 27.39
C PHE A 209 9.66 9.21 28.87
N ASP A 210 8.69 9.13 29.78
CA ASP A 210 8.89 8.89 31.21
C ASP A 210 8.95 7.39 31.58
N GLY A 211 8.92 6.48 30.60
CA GLY A 211 9.14 5.05 30.79
C GLY A 211 7.90 4.22 31.11
N ARG A 212 6.69 4.78 30.94
CA ARG A 212 5.43 4.05 31.14
C ARG A 212 4.98 3.38 29.83
N THR A 213 4.57 2.13 29.96
CA THR A 213 4.03 1.35 28.85
C THR A 213 2.53 1.62 28.67
N ILE A 214 2.11 1.83 27.43
CA ILE A 214 0.69 1.89 27.02
C ILE A 214 0.37 0.59 26.29
N LEU A 215 -0.69 -0.08 26.72
CA LEU A 215 -1.10 -1.39 26.22
C LEU A 215 -2.17 -1.24 25.12
N TYR A 216 -2.29 -2.27 24.28
CA TYR A 216 -3.38 -2.36 23.32
C TYR A 216 -4.69 -2.65 24.04
N GLU A 217 -5.72 -1.84 23.81
CA GLU A 217 -7.03 -1.98 24.45
C GLU A 217 -8.11 -2.55 23.53
N GLY A 218 -7.79 -2.83 22.27
CA GLY A 218 -8.74 -3.37 21.30
C GLY A 218 -9.32 -4.73 21.72
N ALA A 219 -10.55 -5.00 21.30
CA ALA A 219 -11.29 -6.18 21.75
C ALA A 219 -10.81 -7.49 21.09
N ASN A 220 -10.32 -7.41 19.84
CA ASN A 220 -9.93 -8.56 19.03
C ASN A 220 -8.43 -8.52 18.74
N THR A 221 -7.84 -9.68 18.46
CA THR A 221 -6.50 -9.76 17.88
C THR A 221 -6.48 -9.07 16.53
N VAL A 222 -5.50 -8.20 16.32
CA VAL A 222 -5.25 -7.52 15.04
C VAL A 222 -3.83 -7.80 14.58
N TYR A 223 -3.53 -7.45 13.33
CA TYR A 223 -2.19 -7.58 12.76
C TYR A 223 -1.72 -6.19 12.31
N PRO A 224 -0.80 -5.55 13.04
CA PRO A 224 -0.35 -4.21 12.75
C PRO A 224 0.54 -4.19 11.50
N THR A 225 0.45 -3.09 10.75
CA THR A 225 1.20 -2.85 9.52
C THR A 225 1.62 -1.39 9.44
N PHE A 226 2.64 -1.09 8.63
CA PHE A 226 3.25 0.24 8.55
C PHE A 226 3.67 0.75 9.93
N ILE A 227 4.23 -0.14 10.76
CA ILE A 227 4.69 0.20 12.10
C ILE A 227 5.86 1.17 11.97
N ASN A 228 5.67 2.38 12.52
CA ASN A 228 6.68 3.41 12.57
C ASN A 228 7.15 3.90 11.17
N GLU A 229 6.21 4.04 10.23
CA GLU A 229 6.49 4.65 8.93
C GLU A 229 6.80 6.16 9.08
N ALA A 230 7.98 6.57 8.62
CA ALA A 230 8.45 7.96 8.72
C ALA A 230 7.48 8.97 8.07
N ALA A 231 6.94 8.67 6.89
CA ALA A 231 5.99 9.54 6.19
C ALA A 231 4.63 9.67 6.90
N TYR A 232 4.35 8.85 7.91
CA TYR A 232 3.03 8.76 8.54
C TYR A 232 2.93 9.51 9.88
N TYR A 233 4.04 10.06 10.36
CA TYR A 233 4.07 10.94 11.53
C TYR A 233 3.16 12.17 11.36
N GLU A 234 3.24 12.83 10.19
CA GLU A 234 2.37 13.98 9.84
C GLU A 234 0.90 13.56 9.62
N LYS A 235 0.68 12.27 9.35
CA LYS A 235 -0.64 11.70 9.04
C LYS A 235 -1.34 11.14 10.26
N GLN A 236 -0.76 11.38 11.45
CA GLN A 236 -1.28 10.89 12.72
C GLN A 236 -1.48 9.38 12.71
N GLN A 237 -0.46 8.65 12.24
CA GLN A 237 -0.51 7.20 12.12
C GLN A 237 0.84 6.60 12.53
N ALA A 238 0.86 5.97 13.70
CA ALA A 238 1.94 5.13 14.18
C ALA A 238 1.94 3.76 13.50
N PHE A 239 0.76 3.17 13.29
CA PHE A 239 0.55 1.93 12.54
C PHE A 239 -0.91 1.82 12.09
N THR A 240 -1.19 0.89 11.18
CA THR A 240 -2.55 0.52 10.77
C THR A 240 -2.86 -0.89 11.27
N THR A 241 -3.98 -1.08 11.96
CA THR A 241 -4.43 -2.42 12.33
C THR A 241 -5.14 -3.09 11.15
N THR A 242 -5.02 -4.40 11.08
CA THR A 242 -5.67 -5.20 10.06
C THR A 242 -6.32 -6.45 10.65
N CYS A 243 -7.29 -7.00 9.93
CA CYS A 243 -7.85 -8.31 10.18
C CYS A 243 -7.36 -9.27 9.10
N ARG A 244 -6.87 -10.46 9.50
CA ARG A 244 -6.48 -11.51 8.56
C ARG A 244 -7.72 -12.26 8.08
N GLU A 245 -7.83 -12.43 6.76
CA GLU A 245 -8.93 -13.16 6.12
C GLU A 245 -8.43 -13.94 4.89
N ILE A 246 -9.26 -14.86 4.41
CA ILE A 246 -8.99 -15.63 3.19
C ILE A 246 -10.01 -15.24 2.14
N LEU A 247 -9.53 -14.74 1.00
CA LEU A 247 -10.36 -14.45 -0.17
C LEU A 247 -10.31 -15.61 -1.15
N ALA A 248 -11.46 -15.94 -1.75
CA ALA A 248 -11.55 -16.89 -2.84
C ALA A 248 -11.56 -16.14 -4.19
N ALA A 249 -10.76 -16.62 -5.14
CA ALA A 249 -10.79 -16.15 -6.52
C ALA A 249 -11.26 -17.29 -7.43
N ASN A 250 -12.26 -17.01 -8.25
CA ASN A 250 -12.72 -17.93 -9.28
C ASN A 250 -11.66 -18.10 -10.38
N ALA A 251 -11.82 -19.15 -11.18
CA ALA A 251 -10.97 -19.37 -12.34
C ALA A 251 -11.05 -18.18 -13.32
N ILE A 252 -9.92 -17.84 -13.94
CA ILE A 252 -9.86 -16.82 -14.98
C ILE A 252 -9.10 -17.34 -16.20
N ARG A 253 -9.46 -16.83 -17.36
CA ARG A 253 -8.74 -17.00 -18.63
C ARG A 253 -8.99 -15.78 -19.50
N LYS A 254 -8.12 -15.53 -20.47
CA LYS A 254 -8.36 -14.50 -21.47
C LYS A 254 -9.63 -14.84 -22.27
N ALA A 255 -10.53 -13.88 -22.37
CA ALA A 255 -11.67 -13.99 -23.29
C ALA A 255 -11.15 -13.89 -24.73
N PHE A 256 -11.43 -14.90 -25.55
CA PHE A 256 -11.22 -14.79 -27.00
C PHE A 256 -12.38 -13.96 -27.56
N LYS A 257 -12.06 -12.80 -28.14
CA LYS A 257 -12.97 -12.04 -29.00
C LYS A 257 -12.83 -12.51 -30.44
#